data_AF-A0A1J3CE43-F1
#
_entry.id   AF-A0A1J3CE43-F1
#
_cell.length_a   1.000
_cell.length_b   1.000
_cell.length_c   1.000
_cell.angle_alpha   90.00
_cell.angle_beta   90.00
_cell.angle_gamma   90.00
#
_symmetry.space_group_name_H-M   'P 1'
#
loop_
_entity.id
_entity.type
_entity.pdbx_description
1 polymer ?
#
loop_
_entity_poly.entity_id
_entity_poly.type
_entity_poly.pdbx_seq_one_letter_code
_entity_poly.pdbx_strand_id
1 'polypeptide(L)'
;EGKTGNAFYLLMLTYEQSEKNRDKTLLLGRKILEGTDYVTHPNGSRMFVVDIDTPSLEPFPFDADGREFEHSYKGDGIADGYGFRYPGSEPGSLYVISNDLLAFVWRETRDVFTLQRLNLEEILKKGLGLCVPPLPPTMNFTYMERSYTNVFLESYE
;
A
#
# COMPACT_ATOMS: atom_id res chain seq x y z
N GLU A 1 13.76 -7.36 18.32
CA GLU A 1 12.68 -8.22 17.81
C GLU A 1 13.05 -8.88 16.48
N GLY A 2 12.28 -9.87 16.06
CA GLY A 2 12.54 -10.71 14.89
C GLY A 2 12.42 -9.96 13.57
N LYS A 3 13.40 -10.18 12.68
CA LYS A 3 13.39 -9.81 11.26
C LYS A 3 12.36 -10.64 10.47
N THR A 4 11.08 -10.50 10.76
CA THR A 4 9.99 -10.96 9.87
C THR A 4 9.39 -9.71 9.23
N GLY A 5 10.21 -9.04 8.44
CA GLY A 5 10.04 -7.65 7.98
C GLY A 5 9.04 -7.49 6.83
N ASN A 6 7.78 -7.87 7.06
CA ASN A 6 6.68 -7.43 6.19
C ASN A 6 6.00 -6.24 6.86
N ALA A 7 6.06 -5.08 6.20
CA ALA A 7 5.40 -3.88 6.66
C ALA A 7 3.88 -4.10 6.73
N PHE A 8 3.27 -3.80 7.87
CA PHE A 8 1.82 -3.76 7.97
C PHE A 8 1.32 -2.42 7.44
N TYR A 9 0.37 -2.45 6.50
CA TYR A 9 -0.22 -1.25 5.94
C TYR A 9 -1.67 -1.12 6.35
N LEU A 10 -2.08 0.11 6.65
CA LEU A 10 -3.49 0.48 6.69
C LEU A 10 -3.79 1.30 5.43
N LEU A 11 -4.63 0.76 4.55
CA LEU A 11 -5.09 1.48 3.36
C LEU A 11 -6.56 1.90 3.50
N MET A 12 -6.89 3.04 2.91
CA MET A 12 -8.26 3.46 2.62
C MET A 12 -8.57 3.14 1.15
N LEU A 13 -9.65 2.39 0.91
CA LEU A 13 -10.17 2.14 -0.43
C LEU A 13 -11.21 3.21 -0.78
N THR A 14 -11.02 3.89 -1.91
CA THR A 14 -11.94 4.93 -2.39
C THR A 14 -12.25 4.75 -3.86
N TYR A 15 -13.46 5.13 -4.26
CA TYR A 15 -13.87 5.16 -5.67
C TYR A 15 -13.74 6.58 -6.21
N GLU A 16 -13.14 6.74 -7.39
CA GLU A 16 -13.02 8.01 -8.12
C GLU A 16 -13.44 7.79 -9.58
N GLN A 17 -13.99 8.82 -10.24
CA GLN A 17 -14.21 8.77 -11.69
C GLN A 17 -12.89 9.06 -12.41
N SER A 18 -12.57 8.30 -13.47
CA SER A 18 -11.38 8.57 -14.28
C SER A 18 -11.48 9.93 -14.98
N GLU A 19 -10.45 10.74 -14.83
CA GLU A 19 -10.35 12.04 -15.52
C GLU A 19 -10.26 11.90 -17.04
N LYS A 20 -9.65 10.80 -17.51
CA LYS A 20 -9.47 10.52 -18.95
C LYS A 20 -10.71 9.92 -19.59
N ASN A 21 -11.51 9.18 -18.83
CA ASN A 21 -12.74 8.56 -19.31
C ASN A 21 -13.80 8.59 -18.20
N ARG A 22 -14.76 9.50 -18.32
CA ARG A 22 -15.81 9.71 -17.31
C ARG A 22 -16.77 8.55 -17.15
N ASP A 23 -16.73 7.54 -18.02
CA ASP A 23 -17.53 6.33 -17.89
C ASP A 23 -16.81 5.24 -17.09
N LYS A 24 -15.55 5.46 -16.70
CA LYS A 24 -14.73 4.51 -15.95
C LYS A 24 -14.59 4.88 -14.48
N THR A 25 -14.98 3.95 -13.62
CA THR A 25 -14.84 4.00 -12.17
C THR A 25 -13.51 3.39 -11.78
N LEU A 26 -12.72 4.12 -11.00
CA LEU A 26 -11.43 3.69 -10.49
C LEU A 26 -11.56 3.38 -9.00
N LEU A 27 -10.98 2.28 -8.57
CA LEU A 27 -10.76 1.96 -7.16
C LEU A 27 -9.29 2.25 -6.80
N LEU A 28 -9.09 3.04 -5.75
CA LEU A 28 -7.78 3.48 -5.30
C LEU A 28 -7.50 2.96 -3.90
N GLY A 29 -6.32 2.38 -3.70
CA GLY A 29 -5.79 2.06 -2.38
C GLY A 29 -4.85 3.15 -1.89
N ARG A 30 -5.29 4.01 -0.97
CA ARG A 30 -4.47 5.09 -0.40
C ARG A 30 -3.89 4.71 0.95
N LYS A 31 -2.60 4.93 1.14
CA LYS A 31 -1.91 4.61 2.39
C LYS A 31 -2.28 5.58 3.52
N ILE A 32 -2.77 5.05 4.63
CA ILE A 32 -2.95 5.79 5.89
C ILE A 32 -1.72 5.61 6.78
N LEU A 33 -1.27 4.37 6.95
CA LEU A 33 -0.18 4.01 7.88
C LEU A 33 0.68 2.88 7.29
N GLU A 34 1.96 2.89 7.66
CA GLU A 34 2.95 1.84 7.38
C GLU A 34 3.68 1.52 8.68
N GLY A 35 3.65 0.24 9.09
CA GLY A 35 4.19 -0.25 10.35
C GLY A 35 5.66 -0.62 10.25
N THR A 36 6.51 0.35 9.92
CA THR A 36 7.97 0.20 9.80
C THR A 36 8.70 1.35 10.48
N ASP A 37 9.99 1.13 10.81
CA ASP A 37 10.86 2.17 11.37
C ASP A 37 11.18 3.28 10.35
N TYR A 38 11.01 2.99 9.06
CA TYR A 38 11.23 3.91 7.95
C TYR A 38 10.04 3.91 7.01
N VAL A 39 9.54 5.10 6.70
CA VAL A 39 8.40 5.26 5.80
C VAL A 39 8.89 5.24 4.35
N THR A 40 8.53 4.19 3.61
CA THR A 40 8.93 4.01 2.21
C THR A 40 8.19 5.00 1.31
N HIS A 41 6.88 5.13 1.52
CA HIS A 41 5.99 6.01 0.76
C HIS A 41 5.33 7.04 1.68
N PRO A 42 5.14 8.32 1.32
CA PRO A 42 4.40 9.24 2.19
C PRO A 42 2.98 8.76 2.49
N ASN A 43 2.45 9.08 3.67
CA ASN A 43 1.02 8.85 3.97
C ASN A 43 0.16 9.68 2.99
N GLY A 44 -0.91 9.08 2.49
CA GLY A 44 -1.77 9.62 1.43
C GLY A 44 -1.40 9.14 0.02
N SER A 45 -0.24 8.51 -0.17
CA SER A 45 0.18 7.94 -1.46
C SER A 45 -0.82 6.90 -1.97
N ARG A 46 -1.07 6.93 -3.28
CA ARG A 46 -1.86 5.91 -3.97
C ARG A 46 -0.97 4.68 -4.19
N MET A 47 -1.18 3.62 -3.42
CA MET A 47 -0.43 2.37 -3.53
C MET A 47 -0.79 1.61 -4.81
N PHE A 48 -2.06 1.70 -5.23
CA PHE A 48 -2.53 1.21 -6.52
C PHE A 48 -3.80 1.93 -6.97
N VAL A 49 -4.09 1.84 -8.25
CA VAL A 49 -5.32 2.29 -8.91
C VAL A 49 -5.77 1.21 -9.88
N VAL A 50 -7.01 0.75 -9.79
CA VAL A 50 -7.57 -0.25 -10.73
C VAL A 50 -8.88 0.22 -11.35
N ASP A 51 -9.13 -0.19 -12.59
CA ASP A 51 -10.41 0.01 -13.29
C ASP A 51 -11.34 -1.16 -12.96
N ILE A 52 -12.45 -0.86 -12.27
CA ILE A 52 -13.40 -1.88 -11.81
C ILE A 52 -14.54 -2.15 -12.79
N ASP A 53 -14.71 -1.30 -13.79
CA ASP A 53 -15.76 -1.47 -14.81
C ASP A 53 -15.31 -2.45 -15.90
N THR A 54 -14.01 -2.76 -15.96
CA THR A 54 -13.43 -3.72 -16.90
C THR A 54 -12.80 -4.90 -16.16
N PRO A 55 -13.58 -5.96 -15.86
CA PRO A 55 -13.04 -7.20 -15.32
C PRO A 55 -11.98 -7.79 -16.23
N SER A 56 -10.96 -8.39 -15.62
CA SER A 56 -9.87 -9.09 -16.27
C SER A 56 -10.06 -10.61 -16.13
N LEU A 57 -9.59 -11.34 -17.13
CA LEU A 57 -9.55 -12.81 -17.15
C LEU A 57 -8.18 -13.35 -16.78
N GLU A 58 -7.33 -12.54 -16.14
CA GLU A 58 -6.00 -12.97 -15.72
C GLU A 58 -6.13 -13.94 -14.54
N PRO A 59 -5.59 -15.16 -14.66
CA PRO A 59 -5.53 -16.07 -13.52
C PRO A 59 -4.60 -15.48 -12.44
N PHE A 60 -4.83 -15.90 -11.20
CA PHE A 60 -3.90 -15.56 -10.12
C PHE A 60 -2.53 -16.17 -10.42
N PRO A 61 -1.42 -15.42 -10.27
CA PRO A 61 -0.12 -15.85 -10.78
C PRO A 61 0.62 -16.87 -9.93
N PHE A 62 0.11 -17.21 -8.75
CA PHE A 62 0.74 -18.17 -7.83
C PHE A 62 -0.17 -19.39 -7.63
N ASP A 63 0.43 -20.48 -7.13
CA ASP A 63 -0.37 -21.60 -6.62
C ASP A 63 -1.24 -21.10 -5.46
N ALA A 64 -2.53 -21.34 -5.57
CA ALA A 64 -3.53 -20.73 -4.72
C ALA A 64 -3.97 -21.63 -3.57
N ASP A 65 -3.35 -22.79 -3.38
CA ASP A 65 -3.73 -23.80 -2.38
C ASP A 65 -5.25 -24.10 -2.38
N GLY A 66 -5.88 -24.06 -3.55
CA GLY A 66 -7.32 -24.27 -3.72
C GLY A 66 -8.22 -23.06 -3.39
N ARG A 67 -7.68 -21.85 -3.18
CA ARG A 67 -8.49 -20.63 -3.08
C ARG A 67 -9.10 -20.26 -4.42
N GLU A 68 -10.37 -19.87 -4.38
CA GLU A 68 -11.09 -19.36 -5.54
C GLU A 68 -10.90 -17.85 -5.67
N PHE A 69 -10.69 -17.40 -6.90
CA PHE A 69 -10.64 -15.98 -7.26
C PHE A 69 -11.89 -15.65 -8.05
N GLU A 70 -12.67 -14.73 -7.53
CA GLU A 70 -13.97 -14.41 -8.10
C GLU A 70 -13.82 -13.46 -9.29
N HIS A 71 -12.99 -12.42 -9.13
CA HIS A 71 -12.82 -11.36 -10.11
C HIS A 71 -11.37 -10.86 -10.09
N SER A 72 -10.90 -10.34 -11.22
CA SER A 72 -9.65 -9.59 -11.29
C SER A 72 -9.84 -8.28 -12.03
N TYR A 73 -9.04 -7.27 -11.72
CA TYR A 73 -9.13 -5.92 -12.28
C TYR A 73 -7.75 -5.39 -12.59
N LYS A 74 -7.55 -4.85 -13.79
CA LYS A 74 -6.26 -4.30 -14.20
C LYS A 74 -6.06 -2.91 -13.64
N GLY A 75 -4.80 -2.59 -13.37
CA GLY A 75 -4.43 -1.26 -12.98
C GLY A 75 -2.93 -1.11 -12.86
N ASP A 76 -2.54 -0.11 -12.07
CA ASP A 76 -1.15 0.23 -11.85
C ASP A 76 -0.90 0.41 -10.35
N GLY A 77 0.17 -0.19 -9.87
CA GLY A 77 0.73 -0.01 -8.54
C GLY A 77 1.76 1.12 -8.54
N ILE A 78 2.03 1.67 -7.37
CA ILE A 78 3.16 2.58 -7.21
C ILE A 78 4.47 1.83 -7.48
N ALA A 79 5.39 2.46 -8.19
CA ALA A 79 6.74 1.94 -8.41
C ALA A 79 7.73 2.65 -7.49
N ASP A 80 8.75 1.92 -7.05
CA ASP A 80 9.85 2.49 -6.29
C ASP A 80 10.62 3.52 -7.15
N GLY A 81 10.97 4.65 -6.55
CA GLY A 81 11.64 5.74 -7.24
C GLY A 81 12.54 6.56 -6.33
N TYR A 82 13.64 7.08 -6.87
CA TYR A 82 14.63 7.83 -6.09
C TYR A 82 14.03 9.11 -5.47
N GLY A 83 13.93 9.13 -4.14
CA GLY A 83 13.54 10.31 -3.36
C GLY A 83 12.10 10.81 -3.58
N PHE A 84 11.20 9.97 -4.12
CA PHE A 84 9.77 10.24 -4.30
C PHE A 84 9.39 11.54 -5.04
N ARG A 85 10.32 12.20 -5.74
CA ARG A 85 9.98 13.42 -6.50
C ARG A 85 9.06 13.10 -7.69
N TYR A 86 9.13 11.88 -8.21
CA TYR A 86 8.31 11.37 -9.32
C TYR A 86 8.11 9.86 -9.15
N PRO A 87 7.22 9.38 -8.26
CA PRO A 87 6.95 7.95 -8.17
C PRO A 87 6.43 7.45 -9.52
N GLY A 88 7.06 6.41 -10.04
CA GLY A 88 6.57 5.72 -11.23
C GLY A 88 5.28 4.96 -10.94
N SER A 89 4.71 4.39 -11.99
CA SER A 89 3.61 3.45 -11.88
C SER A 89 3.98 2.17 -12.62
N GLU A 90 3.82 1.04 -11.96
CA GLU A 90 4.07 -0.28 -12.54
C GLU A 90 2.76 -1.03 -12.76
N PRO A 91 2.58 -1.71 -13.90
CA PRO A 91 1.36 -2.47 -14.15
C PRO A 91 1.14 -3.60 -13.14
N GLY A 92 -0.11 -3.77 -12.73
CA GLY A 92 -0.52 -4.84 -11.84
C GLY A 92 -2.01 -5.15 -11.93
N SER A 93 -2.44 -6.12 -11.14
CA SER A 93 -3.83 -6.59 -11.13
C SER A 93 -4.31 -6.77 -9.70
N LEU A 94 -5.52 -6.27 -9.41
CA LEU A 94 -6.24 -6.52 -8.16
C LEU A 94 -7.10 -7.76 -8.32
N TYR A 95 -6.96 -8.71 -7.40
CA TYR A 95 -7.71 -9.95 -7.34
C TYR A 95 -8.66 -9.93 -6.13
N VAL A 96 -9.90 -10.36 -6.37
CA VAL A 96 -10.90 -10.60 -5.32
C VAL A 96 -10.86 -12.08 -4.99
N ILE A 97 -10.49 -12.38 -3.75
CA ILE A 97 -10.39 -13.74 -3.20
C ILE A 97 -11.60 -13.96 -2.29
N SER A 98 -12.09 -15.19 -2.22
CA SER A 98 -13.18 -15.56 -1.31
C SER A 98 -12.95 -15.03 0.12
N ASN A 99 -14.03 -14.64 0.82
CA ASN A 99 -14.04 -14.03 2.16
C ASN A 99 -13.54 -12.58 2.25
N ASP A 100 -13.90 -11.72 1.28
CA ASP A 100 -13.59 -10.28 1.29
C ASP A 100 -12.09 -9.95 1.36
N LEU A 101 -11.23 -10.87 0.92
CA LEU A 101 -9.80 -10.67 0.86
C LEU A 101 -9.43 -10.17 -0.54
N LEU A 102 -8.65 -9.09 -0.60
CA LEU A 102 -8.14 -8.56 -1.86
C LEU A 102 -6.64 -8.83 -1.95
N ALA A 103 -6.11 -9.00 -3.15
CA ALA A 103 -4.68 -9.07 -3.39
C ALA A 103 -4.32 -8.24 -4.62
N PHE A 104 -3.47 -7.22 -4.45
CA PHE A 104 -2.87 -6.55 -5.60
C PHE A 104 -1.53 -7.20 -5.92
N VAL A 105 -1.31 -7.55 -7.18
CA VAL A 105 -0.07 -8.19 -7.64
C VAL A 105 0.60 -7.33 -8.69
N TRP A 106 1.85 -6.92 -8.44
CA TRP A 106 2.67 -6.25 -9.45
C TRP A 106 3.07 -7.27 -10.51
N ARG A 107 2.86 -6.92 -11.77
CA ARG A 107 3.04 -7.86 -12.89
C ARG A 107 4.51 -8.24 -13.10
N GLU A 108 5.41 -7.28 -12.91
CA GLU A 108 6.83 -7.42 -13.20
C GLU A 108 7.60 -8.01 -12.02
N THR A 109 7.51 -7.37 -10.84
CA THR A 109 8.21 -7.82 -9.64
C THR A 109 7.59 -9.06 -9.01
N ARG A 110 6.30 -9.33 -9.30
CA ARG A 110 5.48 -10.36 -8.63
C ARG A 110 5.27 -10.09 -7.14
N ASP A 111 5.49 -8.86 -6.67
CA ASP A 111 5.15 -8.51 -5.30
C ASP A 111 3.64 -8.60 -5.07
N VAL A 112 3.25 -9.00 -3.86
CA VAL A 112 1.85 -9.22 -3.50
C VAL A 112 1.48 -8.37 -2.30
N PHE A 113 0.44 -7.56 -2.48
CA PHE A 113 -0.19 -6.79 -1.43
C PHE A 113 -1.53 -7.40 -1.06
N THR A 114 -1.57 -8.16 0.03
CA THR A 114 -2.82 -8.72 0.55
C THR A 114 -3.53 -7.72 1.45
N LEU A 115 -4.83 -7.60 1.26
CA LEU A 115 -5.70 -6.63 1.89
C LEU A 115 -6.89 -7.33 2.53
N GLN A 116 -6.99 -7.22 3.84
CA GLN A 116 -8.16 -7.68 4.58
C GLN A 116 -9.04 -6.48 4.94
N ARG A 117 -10.34 -6.57 4.64
CA ARG A 117 -11.29 -5.55 5.08
C ARG A 117 -11.37 -5.53 6.60
N LEU A 118 -11.20 -4.35 7.18
CA LEU A 118 -11.33 -4.13 8.61
C LEU A 118 -12.62 -3.36 8.91
N ASN A 119 -13.37 -3.81 9.92
CA ASN A 119 -14.46 -3.04 10.48
C ASN A 119 -13.91 -2.12 11.57
N LEU A 120 -13.67 -0.85 11.21
CA LEU A 120 -13.11 0.13 12.14
C LEU A 120 -14.01 0.35 13.36
N GLU A 121 -15.33 0.32 13.20
CA GLU A 121 -16.27 0.48 14.32
C GLU A 121 -16.12 -0.65 15.35
N GLU A 122 -16.02 -1.90 14.88
CA GLU A 122 -15.80 -3.04 15.78
C GLU A 122 -14.43 -2.99 16.47
N ILE A 123 -13.39 -2.58 15.74
CA ILE A 123 -12.04 -2.40 16.30
C ILE A 123 -12.07 -1.32 17.39
N LEU A 124 -12.70 -0.18 17.10
CA LEU A 124 -12.83 0.91 18.06
C LEU A 124 -13.70 0.51 19.26
N LYS A 125 -14.79 -0.24 19.08
CA LYS A 125 -15.61 -0.77 20.17
C LYS A 125 -14.84 -1.74 21.06
N LYS A 126 -13.98 -2.59 20.49
CA LYS A 126 -13.08 -3.47 21.25
C LYS A 126 -11.99 -2.70 21.99
N GLY A 127 -11.52 -1.57 21.44
CA GLY A 127 -10.54 -0.68 22.06
C GLY A 127 -11.12 0.30 23.08
N LEU A 128 -12.42 0.62 22.99
CA LEU A 128 -13.17 1.46 23.94
C LEU A 128 -13.23 0.76 25.30
N GLY A 129 -12.25 1.06 26.16
CA GLY A 129 -12.05 0.46 27.48
C GLY A 129 -10.60 0.03 27.76
N LEU A 130 -9.83 -0.18 26.69
CA LEU A 130 -8.37 -0.30 26.72
C LEU A 130 -7.78 1.08 26.42
N CYS A 131 -7.95 2.03 27.33
CA CYS A 131 -7.16 3.26 27.29
C CYS A 131 -5.69 2.83 27.35
N VAL A 132 -4.97 2.97 26.22
CA VAL A 132 -3.51 2.87 26.24
C VAL A 132 -3.06 3.94 27.24
N PRO A 133 -2.40 3.58 28.35
CA PRO A 133 -1.94 4.57 29.31
C PRO A 133 -1.06 5.56 28.54
N PRO A 134 -1.18 6.88 28.82
CA PRO A 134 -0.35 7.85 28.16
C PRO A 134 1.10 7.42 28.30
N LEU A 135 1.85 7.45 27.19
CA LEU A 135 3.28 7.24 27.25
C LEU A 135 3.85 8.24 28.27
N PRO A 136 4.74 7.80 29.18
CA PRO A 136 5.37 8.73 30.11
C PRO A 136 6.03 9.86 29.31
N PRO A 137 6.06 11.10 29.83
CA PRO A 137 6.65 12.23 29.12
C PRO A 137 8.07 11.89 28.66
N THR A 138 8.24 11.70 27.36
CA THR A 138 9.57 11.56 26.75
C THR A 138 10.14 12.95 26.54
N MET A 139 11.40 13.17 26.93
CA MET A 139 12.11 14.35 26.46
C MET A 139 12.18 14.27 24.94
N ASN A 140 11.50 15.18 24.25
CA ASN A 140 11.67 15.38 22.81
C ASN A 140 13.12 15.79 22.57
N PHE A 141 14.00 14.83 22.30
CA PHE A 141 15.35 15.14 21.88
C PHE A 141 15.29 15.58 20.42
N THR A 142 15.31 16.88 20.19
CA THR A 142 15.70 17.44 18.89
C THR A 142 17.20 17.20 18.77
N TYR A 143 17.63 16.19 18.00
CA TYR A 143 19.03 16.09 17.59
C TYR A 143 19.20 16.86 16.29
N MET A 144 20.21 17.74 16.25
CA MET A 144 20.58 18.44 15.02
C MET A 144 21.40 17.48 14.17
N GLU A 145 20.82 16.98 13.08
CA GLU A 145 21.58 16.24 12.07
C GLU A 145 22.19 17.24 11.09
N ARG A 146 23.50 17.10 10.82
CA ARG A 146 24.22 17.94 9.86
C ARG A 146 24.87 17.02 8.83
N SER A 147 24.22 16.85 7.69
CA SER A 147 24.77 16.10 6.56
C SER A 147 25.54 17.03 5.62
N TYR A 148 26.77 16.67 5.26
CA TYR A 148 27.54 17.34 4.21
C TYR A 148 27.52 16.46 2.97
N THR A 149 26.70 16.82 1.98
CA THR A 149 26.64 16.12 0.69
C THR A 149 27.49 16.89 -0.30
N ASN A 150 28.57 16.28 -0.80
CA ASN A 150 29.39 16.86 -1.86
C ASN A 150 28.77 16.54 -3.22
N VAL A 151 28.05 17.51 -3.80
CA VAL A 151 27.38 17.40 -5.11
C VAL A 151 28.32 17.23 -6.30
N PHE A 152 29.64 17.20 -6.10
CA PHE A 152 30.65 17.00 -7.15
C PHE A 152 31.36 15.64 -7.08
N LEU A 153 30.98 14.76 -6.14
CA LEU A 153 31.44 13.38 -6.04
C LEU A 153 30.33 12.41 -6.48
N GLU A 154 29.79 12.59 -7.69
CA GLU A 154 29.23 11.45 -8.41
C GLU A 154 30.41 10.62 -8.88
N SER A 155 30.76 9.58 -8.13
CA SER A 155 31.73 8.59 -8.56
C SER A 155 31.16 7.82 -9.73
N TYR A 156 31.78 7.98 -10.90
CA TYR A 156 31.76 6.97 -11.94
C TYR A 156 32.43 5.71 -11.38
N GLU A 157 31.64 4.67 -11.09
CA GLU A 157 32.01 3.26 -11.27
C GLU A 157 30.81 2.49 -11.80
#